data_AF-A0A9E5NE84-F1
#
_entry.id   AF-A0A9E5NE84-F1
#
_cell.length_a   1.000
_cell.length_b   1.000
_cell.length_c   1.000
_cell.angle_alpha   90.00
_cell.angle_beta   90.00
_cell.angle_gamma   90.00
#
_symmetry.space_group_name_H-M   'P 1'
#
loop_
_entity.id
_entity.type
_entity.pdbx_description
1 polymer ?
#
loop_
_entity_poly.entity_id
_entity_poly.type
_entity_poly.pdbx_seq_one_letter_code
_entity_poly.pdbx_strand_id
1 'polypeptide(L)'
;MRTFVYLLRPNRPSVVDDASPKEESTLGEHFEYLQEALSGGRLILAGPCEDGEFGIVIFRAGTEDEALEFMQGDPAVKAGLMTAELHPFRISLEERG
;
A
#
# COMPACT_ATOMS: atom_id res chain seq x y z
N MET A 1 -12.13 -15.30 1.23
CA MET A 1 -11.14 -14.20 1.33
C MET A 1 -11.65 -13.17 2.32
N ARG A 2 -10.77 -12.66 3.18
CA ARG A 2 -11.04 -11.57 4.12
C ARG A 2 -10.47 -10.28 3.54
N THR A 3 -10.97 -9.15 4.01
CA THR A 3 -10.43 -7.83 3.63
C THR A 3 -9.45 -7.36 4.70
N PHE A 4 -8.39 -6.72 4.25
CA PHE A 4 -7.34 -6.14 5.07
C PHE A 4 -7.07 -4.71 4.61
N VAL A 5 -6.53 -3.92 5.51
CA VAL A 5 -6.02 -2.59 5.23
C VAL A 5 -4.60 -2.49 5.79
N TYR A 6 -3.70 -1.85 5.05
CA TYR A 6 -2.48 -1.34 5.66
C TYR A 6 -2.32 0.15 5.42
N LEU A 7 -1.81 0.83 6.45
CA LEU A 7 -1.46 2.25 6.41
C LEU A 7 0.03 2.38 6.13
N LEU A 8 0.40 3.11 5.09
CA LEU A 8 1.77 3.44 4.72
C LEU A 8 2.14 4.81 5.26
N ARG A 9 3.30 4.95 5.92
CA ARG A 9 3.85 6.25 6.32
C ARG A 9 5.25 6.45 5.73
N PRO A 10 5.50 7.54 5.00
CA PRO A 10 6.85 7.89 4.58
C PRO A 10 7.77 8.05 5.79
N ASN A 11 8.97 7.48 5.73
CA ASN A 11 9.92 7.59 6.85
C ASN A 11 10.56 8.99 6.95
N ARG A 12 10.42 9.81 5.91
CA ARG A 12 10.73 11.24 5.94
C ARG A 12 9.62 12.03 5.22
N PRO A 13 9.23 13.22 5.70
CA PRO A 13 8.19 14.03 5.06
C PRO A 13 8.50 14.38 3.61
N SER A 14 9.78 14.63 3.28
CA SER A 14 10.20 15.12 1.96
C SER A 14 10.41 14.03 0.91
N VAL A 15 9.99 12.77 1.12
CA VAL A 15 10.14 11.73 0.08
C VAL A 15 9.46 12.14 -1.22
N VAL A 16 8.31 12.80 -1.12
CA VAL A 16 7.52 13.17 -2.30
C VAL A 16 8.11 14.39 -3.02
N ASP A 17 8.77 15.31 -2.29
CA ASP A 17 9.30 16.57 -2.84
C ASP A 17 10.78 16.50 -3.25
N ASP A 18 11.54 15.58 -2.64
CA ASP A 18 13.00 15.44 -2.79
C ASP A 18 13.38 13.95 -2.71
N ALA A 19 12.84 13.16 -3.64
CA ALA A 19 13.25 11.77 -3.82
C ALA A 19 14.61 11.71 -4.50
N SER A 20 15.53 10.93 -3.96
CA SER A 20 16.70 10.51 -4.74
C SER A 20 16.25 9.62 -5.91
N PRO A 21 17.05 9.50 -6.98
CA PRO A 21 16.71 8.63 -8.12
C PRO A 21 16.42 7.17 -7.72
N LYS A 22 17.05 6.70 -6.63
CA LYS A 22 16.78 5.37 -6.08
C LYS A 22 15.38 5.28 -5.46
N GLU A 23 14.96 6.30 -4.72
CA GLU A 23 13.65 6.35 -4.08
C GLU A 23 12.54 6.54 -5.12
N GLU A 24 12.76 7.35 -6.15
CA GLU A 24 11.86 7.46 -7.30
C GLU A 24 11.64 6.09 -7.96
N SER A 25 12.72 5.33 -8.20
CA SER A 25 12.62 3.96 -8.73
C SER A 25 11.81 3.04 -7.82
N THR A 26 12.04 3.09 -6.50
CA THR A 26 11.28 2.30 -5.53
C THR A 26 9.79 2.69 -5.49
N LEU A 27 9.48 3.97 -5.61
CA LEU A 27 8.09 4.45 -5.69
C LEU A 27 7.40 3.98 -6.98
N GLY A 28 8.14 3.93 -8.09
CA GLY A 28 7.68 3.35 -9.36
C GLY A 28 7.34 1.87 -9.22
N GLU A 29 8.27 1.07 -8.66
CA GLU A 29 8.06 -0.35 -8.39
C GLU A 29 6.87 -0.58 -7.44
N HIS A 30 6.73 0.25 -6.40
CA HIS A 30 5.57 0.24 -5.51
C HIS A 30 4.27 0.46 -6.27
N PHE A 31 4.23 1.47 -7.15
CA PHE A 31 3.04 1.75 -7.94
C PHE A 31 2.69 0.63 -8.92
N GLU A 32 3.69 0.02 -9.57
CA GLU A 32 3.52 -1.16 -10.43
C GLU A 32 2.97 -2.36 -9.64
N TYR A 33 3.51 -2.63 -8.45
CA TYR A 33 3.04 -3.69 -7.56
C TYR A 33 1.55 -3.54 -7.22
N LEU A 34 1.10 -2.32 -6.91
CA LEU A 34 -0.31 -2.04 -6.62
C LEU A 34 -1.20 -2.17 -7.86
N GLN A 35 -0.73 -1.76 -9.04
CA GLN A 35 -1.45 -1.93 -10.30
C GLN A 35 -1.63 -3.42 -10.66
N GLU A 36 -0.59 -4.23 -10.50
CA GLU A 36 -0.68 -5.68 -10.68
C GLU A 36 -1.68 -6.30 -9.70
N ALA A 37 -1.63 -5.93 -8.42
CA ALA A 37 -2.59 -6.40 -7.43
C ALA A 37 -4.03 -5.96 -7.75
N LEU A 38 -4.23 -4.77 -8.30
CA LEU A 38 -5.54 -4.27 -8.73
C LEU A 38 -6.08 -5.05 -9.93
N SER A 39 -5.26 -5.21 -10.98
CA SER A 39 -5.64 -5.97 -12.17
C SER A 39 -5.92 -7.45 -11.87
N GLY A 40 -5.22 -8.03 -10.88
CA GLY A 40 -5.46 -9.38 -10.38
C GLY A 40 -6.67 -9.52 -9.44
N GLY A 41 -7.39 -8.43 -9.15
CA GLY A 41 -8.56 -8.43 -8.25
C GLY A 41 -8.22 -8.64 -6.77
N ARG A 42 -6.94 -8.59 -6.40
CA ARG A 42 -6.47 -8.68 -5.01
C ARG A 42 -6.65 -7.35 -4.28
N LEU A 43 -6.34 -6.24 -4.94
CA LEU A 43 -6.46 -4.88 -4.40
C LEU A 43 -7.86 -4.32 -4.70
N ILE A 44 -8.43 -3.62 -3.73
CA ILE A 44 -9.74 -2.97 -3.83
C ILE A 44 -9.55 -1.48 -4.07
N LEU A 45 -8.70 -0.84 -3.27
CA LEU A 45 -8.39 0.58 -3.35
C LEU A 45 -6.99 0.85 -2.80
N ALA A 46 -6.28 1.78 -3.42
CA ALA A 46 -5.07 2.35 -2.85
C ALA A 46 -4.99 3.85 -3.16
N GLY A 47 -4.44 4.63 -2.23
CA GLY A 47 -4.20 6.04 -2.46
C GLY A 47 -3.45 6.72 -1.31
N PRO A 48 -2.65 7.75 -1.62
CA PRO A 48 -2.08 8.64 -0.62
C PRO A 48 -3.09 9.70 -0.15
N CYS A 49 -2.91 10.23 1.05
CA CYS A 49 -3.47 11.52 1.43
C CYS A 49 -2.79 12.63 0.61
N GLU A 50 -3.55 13.66 0.25
CA GLU A 50 -3.02 14.78 -0.56
C GLU A 50 -1.93 15.59 0.16
N ASP A 51 -1.93 15.56 1.49
CA ASP A 51 -0.89 16.17 2.33
C ASP A 51 0.33 15.26 2.54
N GLY A 52 0.31 14.04 1.99
CA GLY A 52 1.41 13.08 2.07
C GLY A 52 1.60 12.41 3.44
N GLU A 53 0.68 12.62 4.40
CA GLU A 53 0.85 12.13 5.78
C GLU A 53 0.86 10.59 5.84
N PHE A 54 -0.05 9.94 5.12
CA PHE A 54 -0.06 8.49 4.95
C PHE A 54 -0.73 8.07 3.64
N GLY A 55 -0.50 6.82 3.24
CA GLY A 55 -1.28 6.13 2.24
C GLY A 55 -2.11 5.01 2.84
N ILE A 56 -3.18 4.63 2.16
CA ILE A 56 -4.01 3.49 2.53
C ILE A 56 -4.02 2.50 1.36
N VAL A 57 -3.91 1.21 1.68
CA VAL A 57 -4.14 0.12 0.74
C VAL A 57 -5.15 -0.86 1.33
N ILE A 58 -6.29 -1.03 0.66
CA ILE A 58 -7.35 -1.97 1.02
C ILE A 58 -7.33 -3.12 0.01
N PHE A 59 -7.21 -4.34 0.50
CA PHE A 59 -7.01 -5.52 -0.35
C PHE A 59 -7.60 -6.79 0.28
N ARG A 60 -7.61 -7.89 -0.49
CA ARG A 60 -8.13 -9.19 -0.09
C ARG A 60 -6.99 -10.20 0.09
N ALA A 61 -7.10 -11.03 1.12
CA ALA A 61 -6.20 -12.17 1.35
C ALA A 61 -6.98 -13.37 1.95
N GLY A 62 -6.43 -14.57 1.83
CA GLY A 62 -6.97 -15.79 2.41
C GLY A 62 -6.77 -15.86 3.93
N THR A 63 -5.59 -15.44 4.39
CA THR A 63 -5.16 -15.49 5.80
C THR A 63 -4.50 -14.17 6.23
N GLU A 64 -4.23 -14.05 7.53
CA GLU A 64 -3.44 -12.92 8.06
C GLU A 64 -1.98 -13.00 7.61
N ASP A 65 -1.40 -14.20 7.54
CA ASP A 65 -0.03 -14.40 7.06
C ASP A 65 0.11 -13.96 5.59
N GLU A 66 -0.82 -14.35 4.71
CA GLU A 66 -0.82 -13.89 3.31
C GLU A 66 -0.98 -12.38 3.18
N ALA A 67 -1.71 -11.75 4.12
CA ALA A 67 -1.88 -10.30 4.17
C ALA A 67 -0.58 -9.61 4.62
N LEU A 68 0.10 -10.19 5.61
CA LEU A 68 1.39 -9.73 6.09
C LEU A 68 2.46 -9.85 5.00
N GLU A 69 2.51 -10.98 4.30
CA GLU A 69 3.42 -11.21 3.18
C GLU A 69 3.20 -10.21 2.04
N PHE A 70 1.94 -9.86 1.74
CA PHE A 70 1.64 -8.84 0.74
C PHE A 70 2.16 -7.45 1.15
N MET A 71 1.85 -7.02 2.38
CA MET A 71 2.32 -5.73 2.89
C MET A 71 3.86 -5.68 2.96
N GLN A 72 4.52 -6.74 3.41
CA GLN A 72 5.98 -6.80 3.48
C GLN A 72 6.64 -6.95 2.10
N GLY A 73 5.90 -7.46 1.12
CA GLY A 73 6.32 -7.60 -0.28
C GLY A 73 6.27 -6.29 -1.06
N ASP A 74 5.49 -5.31 -0.58
CA ASP A 74 5.42 -3.96 -1.15
C ASP A 74 6.84 -3.34 -1.24
N PRO A 75 7.30 -2.94 -2.44
CA PRO A 75 8.65 -2.38 -2.63
C PRO A 75 8.96 -1.19 -1.71
N ALA A 76 8.00 -0.32 -1.43
CA ALA A 76 8.21 0.83 -0.55
C ALA A 76 8.47 0.41 0.90
N VAL A 77 7.80 -0.66 1.36
CA VAL A 77 7.98 -1.25 2.69
C VAL A 77 9.28 -2.03 2.75
N LYS A 78 9.51 -2.91 1.77
CA LYS A 78 10.68 -3.79 1.68
C LYS A 78 12.00 -3.01 1.60
N ALA A 79 12.00 -1.87 0.91
CA ALA A 79 13.15 -0.99 0.81
C ALA A 79 13.36 -0.11 2.06
N GLY A 80 12.42 -0.12 3.01
CA GLY A 80 12.46 0.74 4.19
C GLY A 80 12.23 2.23 3.87
N LEU A 81 11.62 2.54 2.72
CA LEU A 81 11.24 3.90 2.36
C LEU A 81 9.98 4.34 3.13
N MET A 82 9.07 3.40 3.35
CA MET A 82 7.86 3.59 4.14
C MET A 82 7.75 2.53 5.24
N THR A 83 7.10 2.89 6.33
CA THR A 83 6.63 1.93 7.34
C THR A 83 5.17 1.59 7.08
N ALA A 84 4.75 0.37 7.46
CA ALA A 84 3.39 -0.09 7.26
C ALA A 84 2.80 -0.76 8.50
N GLU A 85 1.51 -0.54 8.73
CA GLU A 85 0.72 -1.16 9.80
C GLU A 85 -0.49 -1.88 9.22
N LEU A 86 -0.60 -3.19 9.44
CA LEU A 86 -1.65 -4.05 8.89
C LEU A 86 -2.78 -4.29 9.89
N HIS A 87 -4.03 -4.21 9.41
CA HIS A 87 -5.21 -4.59 10.18
C HIS A 87 -6.22 -5.40 9.35
N PRO A 88 -6.93 -6.36 9.98
CA PRO A 88 -8.17 -6.88 9.43
C PRO A 88 -9.18 -5.73 9.22
N PHE A 89 -9.84 -5.71 8.08
CA PHE A 89 -10.74 -4.63 7.71
C PHE A 89 -12.10 -5.16 7.25
N ARG A 90 -13.18 -4.45 7.60
CA ARG A 90 -14.53 -4.74 7.11
C ARG A 90 -15.04 -3.54 6.33
N ILE A 91 -15.19 -3.71 5.02
CA ILE A 91 -15.93 -2.76 4.18
C ILE A 91 -17.41 -2.86 4.57
N SER A 92 -17.92 -1.80 5.20
CA SER A 92 -19.32 -1.72 5.60
C SER A 92 -20.17 -0.98 4.58
N LEU A 93 -19.55 -0.07 3.82
CA LEU A 93 -20.14 0.74 2.76
C LEU A 93 -19.08 0.96 1.68
N GLU A 94 -19.49 0.92 0.42
CA GLU A 94 -18.67 1.23 -0.75
C GLU A 94 -19.57 1.84 -1.83
N GLU A 95 -19.00 2.71 -2.67
CA GLU A 95 -19.73 3.23 -3.83
C GLU A 95 -20.03 2.08 -4.79
N ARG A 96 -21.28 1.99 -5.25
CA ARG A 96 -21.65 1.11 -6.35
C ARG A 96 -21.72 1.98 -7.59
N GLY A 97 -20.81 1.73 -8.53
CA GLY A 97 -20.88 2.31 -9.87
C GLY A 97 -22.16 1.91 -10.60
#